data_AF-A0A955NRD3-F1
#
_entry.id   AF-A0A955NRD3-F1
#
_cell.length_a   1.000
_cell.length_b   1.000
_cell.length_c   1.000
_cell.angle_alpha   90.00
_cell.angle_beta   90.00
_cell.angle_gamma   90.00
#
_symmetry.space_group_name_H-M   'P 1'
#
loop_
_entity.id
_entity.type
_entity.pdbx_description
1 polymer ?
#
loop_
_entity_poly.entity_id
_entity_poly.type
_entity_poly.pdbx_seq_one_letter_code
_entity_poly.pdbx_strand_id
1 'polypeptide(L)'
;MRIYSFFLMTFLLSTGMNTVCAIEPYSPEQLKWNRVRVAAVQMTGTWNWHAGGPPAVDPADKVVEYIDRAGEDGAELIVFPELLLGYFKVPNPTTDKISEAAKRNQIYVIAGCFEIVDEEGTYHNSTLIFDREGEIIGRHFKVHQAVGNPPYFWPPKPYDAEWKMKPGDRFEAFDLDFGRVGIVTCYDGYFPESFRSSALNGSEIICWVNARGGSIEDFIVKSAMYQNQVCLIATNKAVGSGTMIGQWPTKILESIDDPEEGYIVADLHLAAMRHSRKNSTNYHSLHPEAYTPIREDPNIPAAYENLPPLEGAPAQMIELTPDVFDPPLERKKGMKPGTDLYHLAFRAKAGWMEKGVLVRLPEIFQTNLGWHFIDHYQDHIWPMNEPDPFPQWEKNATTGEVSYELPLPEGITFGARAVPDREYVELEMWVTNRTDETLEFAYGNPCLNFGTCPSLNERFNLKNLYAYYDGKFQSFENTTPTPEEVGRDPWILFLTEQGVKDFKGEKISPTWYRVDQVAEMNLMGAADPEKKHMVAWTWDQPDLHLMSNCGNPCAHTGPGRAYNIQPGETHLWRGKIYMINYDPKRMVKLAEEDHERWKRTMNKTRIPPAEGKAIN
;
A
#
# COMPACT_ATOMS: atom_id res chain seq x y z
N MET A 1 60.36 48.64 27.32
CA MET A 1 58.93 48.65 26.91
C MET A 1 58.63 47.36 26.17
N ARG A 2 58.21 46.34 26.92
CA ARG A 2 57.50 45.13 26.46
C ARG A 2 56.19 45.17 27.22
N ILE A 3 55.07 45.19 26.52
CA ILE A 3 53.67 44.90 26.90
C ILE A 3 52.89 45.51 25.74
N TYR A 4 52.40 44.70 24.80
CA TYR A 4 51.27 44.97 23.86
C TYR A 4 51.12 43.85 22.79
N SER A 5 51.51 42.60 23.07
CA SER A 5 51.30 41.47 22.14
C SER A 5 50.59 40.27 22.77
N PHE A 6 49.89 40.45 23.90
CA PHE A 6 49.24 39.34 24.60
C PHE A 6 47.72 39.46 24.75
N PHE A 7 47.10 40.51 24.21
CA PHE A 7 45.66 40.78 24.41
C PHE A 7 44.77 40.54 23.18
N LEU A 8 45.32 40.23 22.00
CA LEU A 8 44.52 40.02 20.79
C LEU A 8 44.32 38.54 20.41
N MET A 9 44.95 37.61 21.13
CA MET A 9 44.94 36.17 20.77
C MET A 9 43.96 35.34 21.62
N THR A 10 43.27 35.96 22.59
CA THR A 10 42.39 35.24 23.54
C THR A 10 40.89 35.53 23.36
N PHE A 11 40.49 36.27 22.33
CA PHE A 11 39.07 36.54 22.02
C PHE A 11 38.52 35.72 20.83
N LEU A 12 39.32 34.80 20.28
CA LEU A 12 38.95 33.91 19.17
C LEU A 12 38.51 32.50 19.61
N LEU A 13 38.29 32.25 20.90
CA LEU A 13 38.02 30.90 21.43
C LEU A 13 36.76 30.77 22.31
N SER A 14 35.78 31.68 22.24
CA SER A 14 34.56 31.54 23.06
C SER A 14 33.23 31.96 22.42
N THR A 15 33.16 32.13 21.10
CA THR A 15 31.87 32.16 20.41
C THR A 15 31.92 31.21 19.23
N GLY A 16 31.39 30.00 19.43
CA GLY A 16 31.17 29.01 18.38
C GLY A 16 30.06 29.45 17.42
N MET A 17 30.19 30.63 16.82
CA MET A 17 29.43 30.98 15.63
C MET A 17 30.05 30.19 14.48
N ASN A 18 29.42 29.06 14.16
CA ASN A 18 29.60 28.37 12.89
C ASN A 18 29.56 29.42 11.79
N THR A 19 30.71 29.69 11.17
CA THR A 19 30.76 30.43 9.92
C THR A 19 29.94 29.64 8.92
N VAL A 20 28.76 30.16 8.57
CA VAL A 20 28.01 29.74 7.39
C VAL A 20 29.02 29.84 6.24
N CYS A 21 29.45 28.71 5.67
CA CYS A 21 30.23 28.73 4.45
C CYS A 21 29.42 29.50 3.43
N ALA A 22 29.90 30.68 3.04
CA ALA A 22 29.27 31.45 1.98
C ALA A 22 29.26 30.58 0.74
N ILE A 23 28.07 30.24 0.27
CA ILE A 23 27.90 29.39 -0.91
C ILE A 23 28.50 30.13 -2.10
N GLU A 24 29.43 29.48 -2.80
CA GLU A 24 30.02 30.09 -3.99
C GLU A 24 28.97 30.25 -5.09
N PRO A 25 28.94 31.42 -5.78
CA PRO A 25 28.08 31.62 -6.93
C PRO A 25 28.34 30.59 -8.03
N TYR A 26 27.31 30.25 -8.80
CA TYR A 26 27.49 29.42 -10.00
C TYR A 26 28.51 30.03 -10.96
N SER A 27 29.33 29.18 -11.54
CA SER A 27 30.24 29.55 -12.61
C SER A 27 29.47 30.03 -13.85
N PRO A 28 30.05 30.92 -14.68
CA PRO A 28 29.45 31.32 -15.94
C PRO A 28 29.15 30.14 -16.88
N GLU A 29 29.93 29.06 -16.82
CA GLU A 29 29.72 27.87 -17.63
C GLU A 29 28.47 27.09 -17.17
N GLN A 30 28.29 26.87 -15.87
CA GLN A 30 27.06 26.25 -15.32
C GLN A 30 25.80 27.03 -15.73
N LEU A 31 25.88 28.37 -15.75
CA LEU A 31 24.75 29.22 -16.12
C LEU A 31 24.38 29.17 -17.62
N LYS A 32 25.24 28.64 -18.49
CA LYS A 32 24.90 28.41 -19.91
C LYS A 32 23.95 27.24 -20.10
N TRP A 33 23.92 26.30 -19.15
CA TRP A 33 23.04 25.13 -19.20
C TRP A 33 21.61 25.49 -18.83
N ASN A 34 20.75 25.66 -19.84
CA ASN A 34 19.31 25.90 -19.63
C ASN A 34 18.49 24.62 -19.54
N ARG A 35 19.05 23.52 -20.05
CA ARG A 35 18.43 22.20 -20.11
C ARG A 35 19.50 21.15 -19.82
N VAL A 36 19.14 20.12 -19.08
CA VAL A 36 20.00 18.96 -18.80
C VAL A 36 19.18 17.69 -19.00
N ARG A 37 19.72 16.73 -19.74
CA ARG A 37 19.10 15.42 -19.92
C ARG A 37 19.56 14.49 -18.80
N VAL A 38 18.63 13.85 -18.13
CA VAL A 38 18.91 12.98 -16.98
C VAL A 38 18.22 11.64 -17.13
N ALA A 39 18.84 10.60 -16.60
CA ALA A 39 18.31 9.25 -16.54
C ALA A 39 18.10 8.80 -15.09
N ALA A 40 17.04 8.03 -14.86
CA ALA A 40 16.73 7.42 -13.57
C ALA A 40 16.42 5.94 -13.75
N VAL A 41 16.95 5.12 -12.85
CA VAL A 41 16.84 3.65 -12.95
C VAL A 41 16.04 3.11 -11.77
N GLN A 42 15.07 2.25 -12.08
CA GLN A 42 14.45 1.34 -11.14
C GLN A 42 15.03 -0.05 -11.37
N MET A 43 15.69 -0.65 -10.39
CA MET A 43 16.28 -1.96 -10.62
C MET A 43 16.33 -2.80 -9.36
N THR A 44 16.42 -4.10 -9.55
CA THR A 44 16.63 -5.01 -8.44
C THR A 44 18.07 -4.88 -7.97
N GLY A 45 18.25 -4.33 -6.78
CA GLY A 45 19.54 -4.40 -6.11
C GLY A 45 19.88 -5.83 -5.74
N THR A 46 21.15 -6.18 -5.82
CA THR A 46 21.63 -7.52 -5.54
C THR A 46 21.71 -7.84 -4.04
N TRP A 47 21.67 -6.81 -3.20
CA TRP A 47 21.46 -6.93 -1.77
C TRP A 47 20.01 -6.61 -1.42
N ASN A 48 19.24 -7.67 -1.15
CA ASN A 48 17.92 -7.60 -0.56
C ASN A 48 18.03 -8.18 0.85
N TRP A 49 17.74 -7.39 1.89
CA TRP A 49 17.86 -7.81 3.30
C TRP A 49 17.09 -9.11 3.58
N HIS A 50 16.04 -9.36 2.82
CA HIS A 50 15.18 -10.55 2.90
C HIS A 50 15.72 -11.79 2.16
N ALA A 51 16.74 -11.66 1.31
CA ALA A 51 17.16 -12.74 0.39
C ALA A 51 18.40 -13.55 0.84
N GLY A 52 19.03 -13.22 1.96
CA GLY A 52 19.91 -14.14 2.70
C GLY A 52 21.09 -14.77 1.93
N GLY A 53 21.80 -14.02 1.08
CA GLY A 53 23.05 -14.48 0.47
C GLY A 53 23.68 -13.47 -0.50
N PRO A 54 24.98 -13.58 -0.81
CA PRO A 54 25.61 -12.76 -1.85
C PRO A 54 24.99 -13.11 -3.21
N PRO A 55 24.82 -12.13 -4.09
CA PRO A 55 24.19 -12.34 -5.40
C PRO A 55 25.00 -13.24 -6.33
N ALA A 56 24.31 -13.86 -7.28
CA ALA A 56 24.91 -14.68 -8.33
C ALA A 56 25.71 -13.86 -9.38
N VAL A 57 25.51 -12.54 -9.44
CA VAL A 57 26.15 -11.61 -10.39
C VAL A 57 26.62 -10.35 -9.64
N ASP A 58 27.75 -9.77 -10.05
CA ASP A 58 28.23 -8.50 -9.51
C ASP A 58 27.24 -7.37 -9.86
N PRO A 59 26.67 -6.65 -8.87
CA PRO A 59 25.75 -5.53 -9.12
C PRO A 59 26.30 -4.48 -10.09
N ALA A 60 27.62 -4.27 -10.11
CA ALA A 60 28.22 -3.30 -11.03
C ALA A 60 27.98 -3.65 -12.49
N ASP A 61 27.87 -4.93 -12.86
CA ASP A 61 27.73 -5.32 -14.27
C ASP A 61 26.40 -4.78 -14.85
N LYS A 62 25.28 -4.94 -14.13
CA LYS A 62 24.00 -4.33 -14.53
C LYS A 62 24.02 -2.81 -14.49
N VAL A 63 24.71 -2.22 -13.51
CA VAL A 63 24.84 -0.75 -13.42
C VAL A 63 25.55 -0.20 -14.65
N VAL A 64 26.63 -0.85 -15.09
CA VAL A 64 27.39 -0.47 -16.28
C VAL A 64 26.51 -0.51 -17.53
N GLU A 65 25.67 -1.52 -17.70
CA GLU A 65 24.72 -1.59 -18.85
C GLU A 65 23.79 -0.37 -18.90
N TYR A 66 23.25 0.07 -17.76
CA TYR A 66 22.41 1.26 -17.70
C TYR A 66 23.20 2.56 -17.90
N ILE A 67 24.46 2.64 -17.45
CA ILE A 67 25.35 3.78 -17.72
C ILE A 67 25.62 3.89 -19.21
N ASP A 68 25.96 2.79 -19.88
CA ASP A 68 26.20 2.75 -21.33
C ASP A 68 24.95 3.19 -22.09
N ARG A 69 23.77 2.65 -21.72
CA ARG A 69 22.48 3.08 -22.29
C ARG A 69 22.21 4.58 -22.10
N ALA A 70 22.49 5.12 -20.92
CA ALA A 70 22.32 6.55 -20.67
C ALA A 70 23.30 7.42 -21.46
N GLY A 71 24.53 6.94 -21.69
CA GLY A 71 25.46 7.55 -22.63
C GLY A 71 24.91 7.59 -24.05
N GLU A 72 24.32 6.48 -24.52
CA GLU A 72 23.67 6.41 -25.85
C GLU A 72 22.47 7.37 -25.98
N ASP A 73 21.67 7.51 -24.93
CA ASP A 73 20.53 8.44 -24.88
C ASP A 73 20.94 9.92 -24.71
N GLY A 74 22.24 10.18 -24.52
CA GLY A 74 22.82 11.51 -24.32
C GLY A 74 22.44 12.14 -22.98
N ALA A 75 22.28 11.33 -21.94
CA ALA A 75 22.08 11.82 -20.58
C ALA A 75 23.40 12.35 -20.00
N GLU A 76 23.31 13.44 -19.25
CA GLU A 76 24.43 14.08 -18.56
C GLU A 76 24.61 13.52 -17.14
N LEU A 77 23.54 12.97 -16.58
CA LEU A 77 23.48 12.40 -15.23
C LEU A 77 22.60 11.16 -15.24
N ILE A 78 23.07 10.07 -14.65
CA ILE A 78 22.27 8.89 -14.33
C ILE A 78 22.23 8.64 -12.82
N VAL A 79 21.03 8.40 -12.31
CA VAL A 79 20.78 8.17 -10.87
C VAL A 79 20.28 6.74 -10.66
N PHE A 80 20.88 6.05 -9.70
CA PHE A 80 20.52 4.70 -9.30
C PHE A 80 19.85 4.65 -7.91
N PRO A 81 19.19 3.54 -7.56
CA PRO A 81 18.60 3.34 -6.24
C PRO A 81 19.62 3.29 -5.10
N GLU A 82 19.11 3.39 -3.88
CA GLU A 82 19.85 3.24 -2.64
C GLU A 82 20.38 1.79 -2.48
N LEU A 83 21.50 1.60 -1.77
CA LEU A 83 22.03 0.29 -1.36
C LEU A 83 22.11 -0.75 -2.51
N LEU A 84 22.67 -0.35 -3.64
CA LEU A 84 22.71 -1.17 -4.86
C LEU A 84 24.00 -1.99 -4.97
N LEU A 85 25.14 -1.36 -4.69
CA LEU A 85 26.46 -1.92 -5.03
C LEU A 85 26.95 -2.97 -4.04
N GLY A 86 26.37 -3.02 -2.83
CA GLY A 86 26.73 -3.97 -1.79
C GLY A 86 27.57 -3.33 -0.67
N TYR A 87 28.29 -4.19 0.05
CA TYR A 87 28.94 -3.87 1.33
C TYR A 87 30.46 -4.01 1.24
N PHE A 88 31.17 -2.89 1.13
CA PHE A 88 32.61 -2.86 0.92
C PHE A 88 33.25 -1.53 1.35
N LYS A 89 34.57 -1.51 1.48
CA LYS A 89 35.35 -0.28 1.66
C LYS A 89 35.55 0.40 0.31
N VAL A 90 35.33 1.71 0.22
CA VAL A 90 35.56 2.51 -1.00
C VAL A 90 36.99 3.07 -0.98
N PRO A 91 37.76 3.01 -2.08
CA PRO A 91 37.43 2.44 -3.39
C PRO A 91 37.49 0.90 -3.42
N ASN A 92 36.84 0.29 -4.42
CA ASN A 92 36.68 -1.15 -4.60
C ASN A 92 36.59 -1.51 -6.11
N PRO A 93 36.92 -2.74 -6.54
CA PRO A 93 36.69 -3.18 -7.93
C PRO A 93 35.28 -2.89 -8.48
N THR A 94 34.23 -2.95 -7.64
CA THR A 94 32.86 -2.57 -8.01
C THR A 94 32.77 -1.07 -8.37
N THR A 95 33.44 -0.18 -7.64
CA THR A 95 33.49 1.25 -7.98
C THR A 95 34.38 1.53 -9.18
N ASP A 96 35.43 0.73 -9.41
CA ASP A 96 36.32 0.89 -10.58
C ASP A 96 35.58 0.61 -11.89
N LYS A 97 34.70 -0.41 -11.91
CA LYS A 97 33.82 -0.67 -13.07
C LYS A 97 32.91 0.50 -13.41
N ILE A 98 32.33 1.13 -12.39
CA ILE A 98 31.45 2.30 -12.54
C ILE A 98 32.25 3.51 -13.02
N SER A 99 33.45 3.72 -12.46
CA SER A 99 34.40 4.76 -12.86
C SER A 99 34.72 4.69 -14.36
N GLU A 100 35.10 3.51 -14.85
CA GLU A 100 35.43 3.30 -16.27
C GLU A 100 34.22 3.50 -17.19
N ALA A 101 33.01 3.10 -16.76
CA ALA A 101 31.79 3.32 -17.52
C ALA A 101 31.38 4.79 -17.56
N ALA A 102 31.47 5.51 -16.42
CA ALA A 102 31.22 6.94 -16.33
C ALA A 102 32.15 7.71 -17.27
N LYS A 103 33.45 7.38 -17.23
CA LYS A 103 34.47 7.97 -18.08
C LYS A 103 34.24 7.72 -19.58
N ARG A 104 33.98 6.47 -19.96
CA ARG A 104 33.75 6.08 -21.35
C ARG A 104 32.55 6.81 -21.95
N ASN A 105 31.49 6.99 -21.17
CA ASN A 105 30.26 7.65 -21.61
C ASN A 105 30.25 9.16 -21.34
N GLN A 106 31.30 9.69 -20.69
CA GLN A 106 31.40 11.10 -20.28
C GLN A 106 30.16 11.54 -19.50
N ILE A 107 29.70 10.75 -18.53
CA ILE A 107 28.43 10.98 -17.80
C ILE A 107 28.67 11.00 -16.29
N TYR A 108 27.92 11.84 -15.56
CA TYR A 108 27.90 11.78 -14.10
C TYR A 108 27.05 10.60 -13.61
N VAL A 109 27.52 9.90 -12.57
CA VAL A 109 26.80 8.73 -12.01
C VAL A 109 26.58 8.91 -10.51
N ILE A 110 25.35 8.64 -10.06
CA ILE A 110 24.99 8.58 -8.64
C ILE A 110 24.56 7.16 -8.28
N ALA A 111 25.28 6.51 -7.36
CA ALA A 111 25.00 5.12 -6.96
C ALA A 111 25.23 4.86 -5.46
N GLY A 112 24.35 4.07 -4.84
CA GLY A 112 24.37 3.78 -3.40
C GLY A 112 25.09 2.48 -3.02
N CYS A 113 25.82 2.49 -1.89
CA CYS A 113 26.50 1.34 -1.29
C CYS A 113 26.50 1.41 0.25
N PHE A 114 26.86 0.30 0.89
CA PHE A 114 27.28 0.32 2.29
C PHE A 114 28.80 0.46 2.35
N GLU A 115 29.28 1.61 2.83
CA GLU A 115 30.69 1.92 2.93
C GLU A 115 31.24 1.52 4.31
N ILE A 116 32.10 0.51 4.33
CA ILE A 116 32.69 -0.02 5.57
C ILE A 116 33.67 1.00 6.17
N VAL A 117 33.48 1.31 7.46
CA VAL A 117 34.30 2.26 8.21
C VAL A 117 35.36 1.54 9.05
N ASP A 118 35.03 0.37 9.62
CA ASP A 118 35.90 -0.39 10.50
C ASP A 118 35.73 -1.92 10.36
N GLU A 119 36.61 -2.67 11.03
CA GLU A 119 36.59 -4.14 11.06
C GLU A 119 35.45 -4.72 11.92
N GLU A 120 34.78 -3.89 12.73
CA GLU A 120 33.65 -4.29 13.59
C GLU A 120 32.32 -4.33 12.82
N GLY A 121 32.34 -3.87 11.56
CA GLY A 121 31.18 -3.83 10.68
C GLY A 121 30.32 -2.59 10.86
N THR A 122 30.90 -1.48 11.35
CA THR A 122 30.27 -0.16 11.24
C THR A 122 30.37 0.32 9.80
N TYR A 123 29.31 0.94 9.30
CA TYR A 123 29.25 1.40 7.92
C TYR A 123 28.50 2.73 7.79
N HIS A 124 28.77 3.46 6.72
CA HIS A 124 27.89 4.50 6.22
C HIS A 124 26.96 3.92 5.14
N ASN A 125 25.69 4.35 5.12
CA ASN A 125 24.88 4.22 3.92
C ASN A 125 25.26 5.38 3.00
N SER A 126 26.15 5.09 2.05
CA SER A 126 26.83 6.06 1.21
C SER A 126 26.18 6.11 -0.17
N THR A 127 25.96 7.31 -0.67
CA THR A 127 25.66 7.56 -2.08
C THR A 127 26.85 8.28 -2.70
N LEU A 128 27.47 7.63 -3.67
CA LEU A 128 28.70 8.09 -4.34
C LEU A 128 28.33 8.92 -5.57
N ILE A 129 29.09 9.98 -5.84
CA ILE A 129 29.01 10.76 -7.08
C ILE A 129 30.29 10.56 -7.88
N PHE A 130 30.16 10.07 -9.10
CA PHE A 130 31.24 9.93 -10.08
C PHE A 130 31.13 11.05 -11.11
N ASP A 131 32.26 11.67 -11.47
CA ASP A 131 32.33 12.65 -12.54
C ASP A 131 32.54 12.04 -13.93
N ARG A 132 32.65 12.90 -14.94
CA ARG A 132 32.85 12.50 -16.35
C ARG A 132 34.21 11.90 -16.61
N GLU A 133 35.17 12.07 -15.71
CA GLU A 133 36.51 11.50 -15.76
C GLU A 133 36.57 10.13 -15.05
N GLY A 134 35.48 9.76 -14.36
CA GLY A 134 35.33 8.55 -13.59
C GLY A 134 35.73 8.69 -12.11
N GLU A 135 36.09 9.89 -11.66
CA GLU A 135 36.55 10.12 -10.30
C GLU A 135 35.38 10.28 -9.32
N ILE A 136 35.53 9.75 -8.10
CA ILE A 136 34.55 9.96 -7.03
C ILE A 136 34.74 11.37 -6.44
N ILE A 137 33.95 12.33 -6.92
CA ILE A 137 34.02 13.74 -6.50
C ILE A 137 33.30 14.03 -5.19
N GLY A 138 32.48 13.10 -4.71
CA GLY A 138 31.73 13.28 -3.48
C GLY A 138 31.06 12.02 -2.94
N ARG A 139 30.66 12.10 -1.68
CA ARG A 139 29.90 11.06 -0.96
C ARG A 139 28.85 11.74 -0.10
N HIS A 140 27.61 11.30 -0.16
CA HIS A 140 26.59 11.66 0.81
C HIS A 140 26.32 10.47 1.73
N PHE A 141 26.36 10.71 3.05
CA PHE A 141 26.02 9.71 4.07
C PHE A 141 24.61 9.97 4.57
N LYS A 142 23.74 8.95 4.52
CA LYS A 142 22.36 9.02 5.03
C LYS A 142 22.33 9.58 6.45
N VAL A 143 21.49 10.59 6.69
CA VAL A 143 21.47 11.31 7.97
C VAL A 143 20.47 10.67 8.94
N HIS A 144 19.27 10.33 8.46
CA HIS A 144 18.20 9.76 9.27
C HIS A 144 18.16 8.25 9.13
N GLN A 145 18.42 7.54 10.24
CA GLN A 145 18.34 6.08 10.29
C GLN A 145 16.88 5.62 10.24
N ALA A 146 16.59 4.65 9.37
CA ALA A 146 15.30 3.99 9.26
C ALA A 146 15.21 2.83 10.27
N VAL A 147 15.00 3.18 11.54
CA VAL A 147 14.90 2.21 12.65
C VAL A 147 13.48 2.19 13.23
N GLY A 148 13.05 1.05 13.76
CA GLY A 148 11.68 0.81 14.21
C GLY A 148 10.82 -0.01 13.25
N ASN A 149 9.65 -0.49 13.71
CA ASN A 149 8.72 -1.19 12.84
C ASN A 149 8.16 -0.22 11.77
N PRO A 150 8.06 -0.62 10.50
CA PRO A 150 7.44 0.23 9.49
C PRO A 150 5.90 0.32 9.64
N PRO A 151 5.28 1.41 9.19
CA PRO A 151 5.87 2.73 9.06
C PRO A 151 5.71 3.51 10.40
N TYR A 152 6.77 4.21 10.82
CA TYR A 152 6.72 5.22 11.90
C TYR A 152 6.65 4.73 13.36
N PHE A 153 7.08 3.50 13.69
CA PHE A 153 7.03 3.04 15.10
C PHE A 153 8.36 3.19 15.83
N TRP A 154 8.37 4.08 16.82
CA TRP A 154 9.35 4.14 17.90
C TRP A 154 8.91 3.20 19.05
N PRO A 155 9.82 2.53 19.77
CA PRO A 155 11.28 2.64 19.73
C PRO A 155 11.95 1.69 18.73
N PRO A 156 13.17 2.04 18.27
CA PRO A 156 14.01 1.14 17.50
C PRO A 156 14.34 -0.11 18.30
N LYS A 157 14.59 -1.21 17.58
CA LYS A 157 14.98 -2.48 18.18
C LYS A 157 16.46 -2.77 17.90
N PRO A 158 17.15 -3.49 18.80
CA PRO A 158 18.59 -3.77 18.64
C PRO A 158 18.99 -4.54 17.36
N TYR A 159 18.00 -5.08 16.63
CA TYR A 159 18.17 -5.85 15.41
C TYR A 159 17.69 -5.11 14.15
N ASP A 160 17.40 -3.81 14.24
CA ASP A 160 17.11 -3.00 13.05
C ASP A 160 18.35 -2.91 12.15
N ALA A 161 18.15 -3.02 10.84
CA ALA A 161 19.24 -3.14 9.86
C ALA A 161 20.24 -1.97 9.92
N GLU A 162 19.72 -0.76 10.17
CA GLU A 162 20.51 0.46 10.25
C GLU A 162 21.02 0.79 11.66
N TRP A 163 20.81 -0.09 12.65
CA TRP A 163 21.28 0.12 14.03
C TRP A 163 22.80 0.33 14.12
N LYS A 164 23.57 -0.35 13.26
CA LYS A 164 25.04 -0.21 13.17
C LYS A 164 25.50 0.85 12.16
N MET A 165 24.57 1.55 11.51
CA MET A 165 24.91 2.60 10.56
C MET A 165 25.46 3.81 11.30
N LYS A 166 26.56 4.38 10.82
CA LYS A 166 27.03 5.69 11.22
C LYS A 166 26.32 6.75 10.36
N PRO A 167 25.44 7.59 10.92
CA PRO A 167 24.74 8.60 10.13
C PRO A 167 25.67 9.70 9.64
N GLY A 168 25.28 10.36 8.55
CA GLY A 168 25.83 11.64 8.14
C GLY A 168 25.40 12.77 9.09
N ASP A 169 26.03 13.94 8.93
CA ASP A 169 25.80 15.13 9.76
C ASP A 169 25.35 16.36 8.97
N ARG A 170 25.19 16.24 7.64
CA ARG A 170 24.83 17.34 6.73
C ARG A 170 24.23 16.88 5.41
N PHE A 171 23.49 17.79 4.77
CA PHE A 171 22.98 17.65 3.41
C PHE A 171 23.77 18.54 2.46
N GLU A 172 24.74 17.99 1.76
CA GLU A 172 25.62 18.72 0.85
C GLU A 172 25.02 18.89 -0.55
N ALA A 173 25.66 19.75 -1.32
CA ALA A 173 25.34 20.02 -2.70
C ALA A 173 26.67 19.96 -3.49
N PHE A 174 26.70 19.17 -4.55
CA PHE A 174 27.90 18.84 -5.32
C PHE A 174 27.92 19.60 -6.64
N ASP A 175 29.01 20.29 -6.93
CA ASP A 175 29.16 21.06 -8.17
C ASP A 175 29.42 20.14 -9.36
N LEU A 176 28.50 20.18 -10.32
CA LEU A 176 28.63 19.57 -11.64
C LEU A 176 28.73 20.70 -12.68
N ASP A 177 29.16 20.38 -13.89
CA ASP A 177 29.34 21.35 -14.99
C ASP A 177 28.04 22.04 -15.42
N PHE A 178 26.87 21.40 -15.26
CA PHE A 178 25.56 21.98 -15.59
C PHE A 178 24.84 22.67 -14.42
N GLY A 179 25.30 22.49 -13.18
CA GLY A 179 24.64 23.02 -11.98
C GLY A 179 25.04 22.26 -10.72
N ARG A 180 24.30 22.44 -9.63
CA ARG A 180 24.59 21.76 -8.36
C ARG A 180 23.54 20.71 -8.03
N VAL A 181 24.00 19.52 -7.63
CA VAL A 181 23.14 18.37 -7.30
C VAL A 181 23.21 18.05 -5.82
N GLY A 182 22.05 17.89 -5.19
CA GLY A 182 21.93 17.40 -3.81
C GLY A 182 21.53 15.94 -3.77
N ILE A 183 21.84 15.27 -2.65
CA ILE A 183 21.37 13.90 -2.40
C ILE A 183 20.58 13.87 -1.09
N VAL A 184 19.47 13.14 -1.12
CA VAL A 184 18.65 12.80 0.03
C VAL A 184 18.47 11.28 -0.03
N THR A 185 18.75 10.57 1.05
CA THR A 185 18.73 9.10 1.03
C THR A 185 17.50 8.56 1.76
N CYS A 186 16.56 7.98 1.01
CA CYS A 186 15.46 7.17 1.52
C CYS A 186 14.70 7.85 2.65
N TYR A 187 14.93 7.42 3.90
CA TYR A 187 14.26 7.96 5.07
C TYR A 187 14.49 9.47 5.29
N ASP A 188 15.59 10.02 4.79
CA ASP A 188 15.84 11.47 4.80
C ASP A 188 14.71 12.26 4.12
N GLY A 189 14.02 11.68 3.13
CA GLY A 189 12.96 12.34 2.38
C GLY A 189 11.64 12.49 3.13
N TYR A 190 11.49 11.90 4.32
CA TYR A 190 10.33 12.17 5.19
C TYR A 190 10.51 13.42 6.06
N PHE A 191 11.69 14.04 6.01
CA PHE A 191 12.01 15.25 6.75
C PHE A 191 12.11 16.42 5.75
N PRO A 192 11.14 17.34 5.72
CA PRO A 192 11.20 18.53 4.85
C PRO A 192 12.50 19.34 5.02
N GLU A 193 13.09 19.30 6.21
CA GLU A 193 14.37 19.90 6.58
C GLU A 193 15.53 19.37 5.73
N SER A 194 15.50 18.08 5.34
CA SER A 194 16.54 17.47 4.50
C SER A 194 16.58 18.12 3.11
N PHE A 195 15.42 18.20 2.45
CA PHE A 195 15.29 18.87 1.15
C PHE A 195 15.62 20.35 1.25
N ARG A 196 15.14 21.03 2.30
CA ARG A 196 15.40 22.45 2.53
C ARG A 196 16.89 22.71 2.72
N SER A 197 17.57 21.91 3.53
CA SER A 197 19.01 22.06 3.81
C SER A 197 19.84 21.86 2.55
N SER A 198 19.55 20.82 1.76
CA SER A 198 20.24 20.61 0.48
C SER A 198 19.98 21.75 -0.50
N ALA A 199 18.73 22.20 -0.65
CA ALA A 199 18.40 23.30 -1.54
C ALA A 199 19.01 24.63 -1.10
N LEU A 200 19.12 24.88 0.22
CA LEU A 200 19.80 26.05 0.77
C LEU A 200 21.29 26.01 0.52
N ASN A 201 21.93 24.83 0.47
CA ASN A 201 23.31 24.65 0.02
C ASN A 201 23.50 24.81 -1.50
N GLY A 202 22.44 25.17 -2.21
CA GLY A 202 22.46 25.54 -3.62
C GLY A 202 22.07 24.40 -4.56
N SER A 203 21.59 23.25 -4.09
CA SER A 203 21.09 22.22 -5.01
C SER A 203 19.97 22.75 -5.90
N GLU A 204 20.10 22.52 -7.21
CA GLU A 204 19.08 22.80 -8.24
C GLU A 204 18.32 21.54 -8.63
N ILE A 205 19.00 20.41 -8.54
CA ILE A 205 18.44 19.06 -8.69
C ILE A 205 18.72 18.33 -7.38
N ILE A 206 17.71 17.70 -6.80
CA ILE A 206 17.90 16.80 -5.66
C ILE A 206 17.61 15.37 -6.12
N CYS A 207 18.56 14.48 -5.86
CA CYS A 207 18.41 13.05 -6.10
C CYS A 207 17.93 12.39 -4.81
N TRP A 208 16.69 11.93 -4.79
CA TRP A 208 16.13 11.16 -3.69
C TRP A 208 16.25 9.66 -3.99
N VAL A 209 17.29 9.03 -3.47
CA VAL A 209 17.59 7.62 -3.76
C VAL A 209 16.96 6.71 -2.69
N ASN A 210 16.20 5.70 -3.09
CA ASN A 210 15.43 4.84 -2.19
C ASN A 210 15.68 3.35 -2.44
N ALA A 211 15.44 2.51 -1.43
CA ALA A 211 15.42 1.05 -1.52
C ALA A 211 14.23 0.45 -0.76
N ARG A 212 13.00 0.83 -1.13
CA ARG A 212 11.78 0.40 -0.45
C ARG A 212 10.93 -0.56 -1.30
N GLY A 213 10.15 -1.41 -0.63
CA GLY A 213 9.16 -2.28 -1.29
C GLY A 213 7.85 -1.58 -1.68
N GLY A 214 7.59 -0.36 -1.18
CA GLY A 214 6.43 0.44 -1.58
C GLY A 214 6.72 1.38 -2.75
N SER A 215 5.67 2.00 -3.30
CA SER A 215 5.81 3.08 -4.31
C SER A 215 6.37 4.34 -3.68
N ILE A 216 7.17 5.10 -4.41
CA ILE A 216 7.48 6.51 -4.07
C ILE A 216 6.23 7.37 -4.13
N GLU A 217 6.01 8.15 -3.08
CA GLU A 217 4.88 9.07 -2.98
C GLU A 217 5.13 10.32 -3.82
N ASP A 218 4.37 10.45 -4.90
CA ASP A 218 4.44 11.59 -5.82
C ASP A 218 4.19 12.93 -5.10
N PHE A 219 3.37 12.95 -4.05
CA PHE A 219 3.05 14.16 -3.30
C PHE A 219 4.24 14.67 -2.49
N ILE A 220 5.16 13.79 -2.03
CA ILE A 220 6.40 14.22 -1.37
C ILE A 220 7.31 14.87 -2.40
N VAL A 221 7.48 14.22 -3.57
CA VAL A 221 8.28 14.75 -4.68
C VAL A 221 7.78 16.12 -5.13
N LYS A 222 6.47 16.26 -5.36
CA LYS A 222 5.83 17.53 -5.76
C LYS A 222 5.99 18.62 -4.71
N SER A 223 5.81 18.27 -3.43
CA SER A 223 5.94 19.22 -2.32
C SER A 223 7.38 19.69 -2.17
N ALA A 224 8.34 18.77 -2.20
CA ALA A 224 9.77 19.07 -2.10
C ALA A 224 10.23 19.97 -3.25
N MET A 225 9.85 19.68 -4.49
CA MET A 225 10.15 20.53 -5.65
C MET A 225 9.59 21.94 -5.47
N TYR A 226 8.30 22.06 -5.14
CA TYR A 226 7.62 23.35 -5.04
C TYR A 226 8.23 24.21 -3.93
N GLN A 227 8.33 23.66 -2.72
CA GLN A 227 8.78 24.39 -1.53
C GLN A 227 10.24 24.84 -1.65
N ASN A 228 11.08 24.00 -2.28
CA ASN A 228 12.52 24.24 -2.36
C ASN A 228 12.98 24.76 -3.72
N GLN A 229 12.07 24.98 -4.67
CA GLN A 229 12.39 25.44 -6.02
C GLN A 229 13.56 24.65 -6.65
N VAL A 230 13.41 23.33 -6.67
CA VAL A 230 14.36 22.38 -7.26
C VAL A 230 13.63 21.47 -8.24
N CYS A 231 14.37 20.90 -9.19
CA CYS A 231 13.96 19.66 -9.84
C CYS A 231 14.32 18.47 -8.95
N LEU A 232 13.68 17.32 -9.15
CA LEU A 232 13.89 16.16 -8.29
C LEU A 232 13.95 14.88 -9.13
N ILE A 233 14.94 14.03 -8.86
CA ILE A 233 15.04 12.70 -9.43
C ILE A 233 14.89 11.71 -8.29
N ALA A 234 13.82 10.92 -8.29
CA ALA A 234 13.57 9.93 -7.26
C ALA A 234 13.78 8.52 -7.85
N THR A 235 14.60 7.69 -7.23
CA THR A 235 14.86 6.32 -7.67
C THR A 235 14.47 5.32 -6.60
N ASN A 236 14.00 4.14 -7.00
CA ASN A 236 13.65 3.06 -6.10
C ASN A 236 14.17 1.70 -6.58
N LYS A 237 14.21 0.71 -5.70
CA LYS A 237 14.44 -0.68 -6.12
C LYS A 237 13.18 -1.24 -6.79
N ALA A 238 13.37 -2.16 -7.72
CA ALA A 238 12.27 -2.83 -8.47
C ALA A 238 11.34 -3.70 -7.60
N VAL A 239 11.70 -3.99 -6.35
CA VAL A 239 10.77 -4.62 -5.39
C VAL A 239 9.67 -3.67 -4.92
N GLY A 240 9.85 -2.36 -5.15
CA GLY A 240 8.82 -1.34 -5.07
C GLY A 240 8.75 -0.56 -6.37
N SER A 241 8.10 0.60 -6.35
CA SER A 241 7.89 1.40 -7.57
C SER A 241 8.01 2.91 -7.32
N GLY A 242 7.61 3.72 -8.30
CA GLY A 242 7.55 5.18 -8.20
C GLY A 242 8.87 5.89 -8.51
N THR A 243 9.80 5.25 -9.22
CA THR A 243 10.95 5.97 -9.78
C THR A 243 10.44 7.09 -10.69
N MET A 244 10.90 8.33 -10.50
CA MET A 244 10.31 9.53 -11.11
C MET A 244 11.36 10.58 -11.45
N ILE A 245 11.14 11.29 -12.56
CA ILE A 245 11.84 12.53 -12.88
C ILE A 245 10.87 13.71 -12.80
N GLY A 246 11.09 14.60 -11.84
CA GLY A 246 10.26 15.74 -11.53
C GLY A 246 10.86 17.07 -11.99
N GLN A 247 10.05 17.86 -12.69
CA GLN A 247 10.32 19.22 -13.11
C GLN A 247 9.59 20.21 -12.20
N TRP A 248 10.34 21.15 -11.63
CA TRP A 248 9.77 22.31 -10.95
C TRP A 248 8.76 23.03 -11.86
N PRO A 249 7.57 23.45 -11.37
CA PRO A 249 7.17 23.47 -9.96
C PRO A 249 6.64 22.17 -9.38
N THR A 250 5.89 21.38 -10.14
CA THR A 250 5.17 20.20 -9.62
C THR A 250 4.95 19.10 -10.67
N LYS A 251 5.56 19.23 -11.85
CA LYS A 251 5.28 18.32 -12.97
C LYS A 251 6.17 17.09 -12.86
N ILE A 252 5.58 15.89 -12.80
CA ILE A 252 6.30 14.65 -13.06
C ILE A 252 6.41 14.51 -14.58
N LEU A 253 7.63 14.40 -15.09
CA LEU A 253 7.90 14.24 -16.53
C LEU A 253 7.75 12.78 -16.94
N GLU A 254 8.39 11.88 -16.19
CA GLU A 254 8.39 10.44 -16.42
C GLU A 254 8.31 9.70 -15.07
N SER A 255 7.70 8.52 -15.07
CA SER A 255 7.62 7.64 -13.90
C SER A 255 7.63 6.16 -14.28
N ILE A 256 8.03 5.32 -13.34
CA ILE A 256 7.90 3.86 -13.38
C ILE A 256 6.99 3.49 -12.22
N ASP A 257 5.71 3.25 -12.51
CA ASP A 257 4.68 3.07 -11.48
C ASP A 257 4.54 1.60 -11.04
N ASP A 258 5.01 0.68 -11.87
CA ASP A 258 4.99 -0.76 -11.63
C ASP A 258 6.26 -1.24 -10.89
N PRO A 259 6.17 -2.28 -10.04
CA PRO A 259 7.30 -2.84 -9.31
C PRO A 259 8.13 -3.77 -10.19
N GLU A 260 8.77 -3.20 -11.21
CA GLU A 260 9.65 -3.90 -12.15
C GLU A 260 10.95 -3.15 -12.44
N GLU A 261 11.91 -3.81 -13.07
CA GLU A 261 13.10 -3.11 -13.55
C GLU A 261 12.72 -2.17 -14.68
N GLY A 262 13.19 -0.93 -14.63
CA GLY A 262 12.84 0.08 -15.61
C GLY A 262 13.86 1.21 -15.67
N TYR A 263 13.78 1.95 -16.76
CA TYR A 263 14.71 3.02 -17.10
C TYR A 263 13.93 4.14 -17.77
N ILE A 264 14.07 5.35 -17.25
CA ILE A 264 13.40 6.55 -17.75
C ILE A 264 14.40 7.67 -17.98
N VAL A 265 14.14 8.50 -18.99
CA VAL A 265 14.97 9.65 -19.38
C VAL A 265 14.08 10.86 -19.57
N ALA A 266 14.50 12.01 -19.06
CA ALA A 266 13.80 13.26 -19.31
C ALA A 266 14.75 14.44 -19.38
N ASP A 267 14.23 15.54 -19.92
CA ASP A 267 14.94 16.80 -20.04
C ASP A 267 14.45 17.80 -18.98
N LEU A 268 15.32 18.13 -18.03
CA LEU A 268 15.06 19.14 -17.00
C LEU A 268 15.40 20.52 -17.54
N HIS A 269 14.50 21.47 -17.33
CA HIS A 269 14.65 22.87 -17.72
C HIS A 269 14.99 23.74 -16.50
N LEU A 270 16.26 24.14 -16.40
CA LEU A 270 16.79 24.85 -15.22
C LEU A 270 16.55 26.37 -15.28
N ALA A 271 16.41 26.95 -16.47
CA ALA A 271 16.34 28.41 -16.64
C ALA A 271 15.19 29.07 -15.88
N ALA A 272 13.97 28.51 -16.01
CA ALA A 272 12.78 29.04 -15.34
C ALA A 272 12.86 28.90 -13.82
N MET A 273 13.37 27.75 -13.34
CA MET A 273 13.61 27.50 -11.93
C MET A 273 14.67 28.47 -11.36
N ARG A 274 15.81 28.66 -12.03
CA ARG A 274 16.85 29.63 -11.66
C ARG A 274 16.31 31.05 -11.57
N HIS A 275 15.53 31.46 -12.57
CA HIS A 275 14.88 32.77 -12.57
C HIS A 275 13.91 32.92 -11.38
N SER A 276 13.13 31.89 -11.10
CA SER A 276 12.22 31.84 -9.95
C SER A 276 12.98 31.94 -8.62
N ARG A 277 14.05 31.16 -8.43
CA ARG A 277 14.90 31.17 -7.23
C ARG A 277 15.49 32.55 -6.95
N LYS A 278 16.03 33.22 -7.98
CA LYS A 278 16.61 34.57 -7.84
C LYS A 278 15.60 35.57 -7.25
N ASN A 279 14.33 35.44 -7.62
CA ASN A 279 13.26 36.39 -7.26
C ASN A 279 12.28 35.83 -6.22
N SER A 280 12.61 34.71 -5.58
CA SER A 280 11.68 33.96 -4.74
C SER A 280 11.49 34.62 -3.38
N THR A 281 10.29 35.11 -3.11
CA THR A 281 9.92 35.57 -1.76
C THR A 281 10.05 34.46 -0.73
N ASN A 282 9.84 33.19 -1.10
CA ASN A 282 9.97 32.06 -0.18
C ASN A 282 11.39 31.90 0.37
N TYR A 283 12.43 32.24 -0.42
CA TYR A 283 13.82 32.23 0.06
C TYR A 283 14.18 33.51 0.82
N HIS A 284 13.69 34.66 0.36
CA HIS A 284 13.98 35.96 0.98
C HIS A 284 13.22 36.19 2.31
N SER A 285 12.15 35.45 2.57
CA SER A 285 11.33 35.54 3.78
C SER A 285 11.56 34.37 4.74
N LEU A 286 12.67 33.65 4.63
CA LEU A 286 13.07 32.67 5.63
C LEU A 286 13.45 33.39 6.93
N HIS A 287 13.01 32.83 8.05
CA HIS A 287 13.32 33.31 9.40
C HIS A 287 14.06 32.20 10.17
N PRO A 288 15.36 31.94 9.87
CA PRO A 288 16.12 30.87 10.52
C PRO A 288 16.06 30.91 12.05
N GLU A 289 16.00 32.10 12.62
CA GLU A 289 15.86 32.36 14.06
C GLU A 289 14.58 31.76 14.67
N ALA A 290 13.51 31.64 13.87
CA ALA A 290 12.23 31.07 14.30
C ALA A 290 12.24 29.53 14.29
N TYR A 291 13.21 28.90 13.62
CA TYR A 291 13.33 27.44 13.53
C TYR A 291 14.19 26.83 14.65
N THR A 292 14.60 27.64 15.64
CA THR A 292 15.40 27.21 16.80
C THR A 292 14.88 25.95 17.51
N PRO A 293 13.56 25.73 17.71
CA PRO A 293 13.05 24.50 18.32
C PRO A 293 13.48 23.22 17.60
N ILE A 294 13.59 23.26 16.25
CA ILE A 294 14.07 22.12 15.45
C ILE A 294 15.52 21.76 15.80
N ARG A 295 16.32 22.76 16.17
CA ARG A 295 17.75 22.60 16.46
C ARG A 295 18.04 22.21 17.92
N GLU A 296 17.25 22.68 18.88
CA GLU A 296 17.60 22.62 20.30
C GLU A 296 16.83 21.55 21.10
N ASP A 297 15.55 21.28 20.77
CA ASP A 297 14.74 20.30 21.49
C ASP A 297 13.74 19.61 20.54
N PRO A 298 14.16 18.57 19.80
CA PRO A 298 13.26 17.82 18.93
C PRO A 298 12.36 16.84 19.71
N ASN A 299 12.42 16.82 21.06
CA ASN A 299 11.61 15.89 21.83
C ASN A 299 10.14 16.24 21.70
N ILE A 300 9.32 15.20 21.71
CA ILE A 300 7.87 15.37 21.80
C ILE A 300 7.60 16.20 23.08
N PRO A 301 6.91 17.35 22.99
CA PRO A 301 6.70 18.20 24.16
C PRO A 301 6.12 17.39 25.33
N ALA A 302 6.57 17.65 26.56
CA ALA A 302 6.11 16.92 27.75
C ALA A 302 4.56 16.89 27.92
N ALA A 303 3.86 17.84 27.28
CA ALA A 303 2.41 17.83 27.14
C ALA A 303 1.85 16.55 26.50
N TYR A 304 2.66 15.86 25.68
CA TYR A 304 2.30 14.63 24.99
C TYR A 304 2.68 13.35 25.74
N GLU A 305 3.63 13.41 26.69
CA GLU A 305 4.04 12.25 27.51
C GLU A 305 2.91 11.75 28.42
N ASN A 306 2.07 12.66 28.88
CA ASN A 306 0.91 12.39 29.72
C ASN A 306 -0.41 12.53 28.96
N LEU A 307 -0.38 12.46 27.61
CA LEU A 307 -1.64 12.31 26.89
C LEU A 307 -2.36 11.11 27.49
N PRO A 308 -3.62 11.28 27.96
CA PRO A 308 -4.40 10.14 28.34
C PRO A 308 -4.40 9.18 27.15
N PRO A 309 -4.37 7.86 27.37
CA PRO A 309 -4.72 6.92 26.32
C PRO A 309 -6.00 7.46 25.68
N LEU A 310 -6.05 7.57 24.35
CA LEU A 310 -7.25 7.99 23.63
C LEU A 310 -8.45 7.23 24.25
N GLU A 311 -9.33 7.94 24.95
CA GLU A 311 -10.52 7.34 25.53
C GLU A 311 -11.38 6.86 24.36
N GLY A 312 -11.49 5.53 24.24
CA GLY A 312 -11.75 4.91 22.95
C GLY A 312 -10.45 4.83 22.16
N ALA A 313 -9.67 3.77 22.40
CA ALA A 313 -8.46 3.48 21.63
C ALA A 313 -8.73 3.73 20.14
N PRO A 314 -7.80 4.32 19.36
CA PRO A 314 -7.95 4.25 17.91
C PRO A 314 -8.10 2.76 17.62
N ALA A 315 -9.25 2.37 17.06
CA ALA A 315 -9.54 0.95 16.86
C ALA A 315 -8.29 0.34 16.23
N GLN A 316 -7.71 -0.67 16.91
CA GLN A 316 -6.67 -1.46 16.27
C GLN A 316 -7.21 -1.83 14.89
N MET A 317 -6.38 -1.64 13.85
CA MET A 317 -6.74 -2.05 12.50
C MET A 317 -7.42 -3.41 12.57
N ILE A 318 -8.55 -3.55 11.87
CA ILE A 318 -9.26 -4.83 11.85
C ILE A 318 -8.28 -5.88 11.36
N GLU A 319 -8.04 -6.90 12.17
CA GLU A 319 -7.08 -7.94 11.83
C GLU A 319 -7.74 -8.90 10.84
N LEU A 320 -7.13 -9.07 9.67
CA LEU A 320 -7.49 -10.11 8.72
C LEU A 320 -6.53 -11.28 8.85
N THR A 321 -7.08 -12.47 9.03
CA THR A 321 -6.29 -13.70 9.16
C THR A 321 -6.88 -14.75 8.24
N PRO A 322 -6.12 -15.21 7.21
CA PRO A 322 -6.47 -16.42 6.46
C PRO A 322 -6.86 -17.52 7.44
N ASP A 323 -8.06 -18.08 7.29
CA ASP A 323 -8.51 -19.12 8.21
C ASP A 323 -7.92 -20.45 7.76
N VAL A 324 -6.70 -20.75 8.24
CA VAL A 324 -6.05 -22.04 8.00
C VAL A 324 -6.57 -23.02 9.06
N PHE A 325 -7.48 -23.91 8.70
CA PHE A 325 -7.85 -25.01 9.59
C PHE A 325 -6.83 -26.15 9.52
N ASP A 326 -6.41 -26.58 10.69
CA ASP A 326 -5.65 -27.80 10.97
C ASP A 326 -6.68 -28.93 11.21
N PRO A 327 -6.45 -30.17 10.74
CA PRO A 327 -6.93 -30.81 9.49
C PRO A 327 -8.47 -31.11 9.50
N PRO A 328 -9.08 -31.90 8.56
CA PRO A 328 -10.53 -31.85 8.32
C PRO A 328 -11.34 -32.24 9.56
N LEU A 329 -12.45 -31.53 9.80
CA LEU A 329 -13.45 -31.88 10.81
C LEU A 329 -13.67 -33.40 10.80
N GLU A 330 -13.40 -34.08 11.93
CA GLU A 330 -13.63 -35.52 12.06
C GLU A 330 -15.00 -35.86 11.47
N ARG A 331 -15.00 -36.78 10.49
CA ARG A 331 -16.19 -37.21 9.74
C ARG A 331 -17.41 -37.27 10.66
N LYS A 332 -18.37 -36.36 10.47
CA LYS A 332 -19.69 -36.54 11.09
C LYS A 332 -20.28 -37.84 10.54
N LYS A 333 -20.77 -38.66 11.46
CA LYS A 333 -21.32 -40.00 11.18
C LYS A 333 -22.39 -39.91 10.08
N GLY A 334 -22.08 -40.41 8.88
CA GLY A 334 -22.98 -40.37 7.71
C GLY A 334 -22.38 -39.76 6.43
N MET A 335 -21.22 -39.09 6.49
CA MET A 335 -20.53 -38.57 5.30
C MET A 335 -19.79 -39.68 4.52
N LYS A 336 -19.80 -39.60 3.18
CA LYS A 336 -19.12 -40.55 2.29
C LYS A 336 -17.58 -40.50 2.48
N PRO A 337 -16.86 -41.59 2.17
CA PRO A 337 -15.41 -41.54 2.14
C PRO A 337 -14.88 -40.59 1.04
N GLY A 338 -14.00 -39.64 1.40
CA GLY A 338 -13.43 -38.63 0.49
C GLY A 338 -14.00 -37.21 0.61
N THR A 339 -14.82 -36.93 1.62
CA THR A 339 -15.45 -35.61 1.84
C THR A 339 -14.64 -34.80 2.85
N ASP A 340 -13.60 -34.09 2.41
CA ASP A 340 -12.91 -33.09 3.24
C ASP A 340 -13.58 -31.72 3.04
N LEU A 341 -13.85 -31.00 4.14
CA LEU A 341 -14.43 -29.66 4.09
C LEU A 341 -13.30 -28.64 3.95
N TYR A 342 -13.12 -28.11 2.74
CA TYR A 342 -12.23 -26.97 2.49
C TYR A 342 -13.03 -25.67 2.65
N HIS A 343 -12.50 -24.72 3.43
CA HIS A 343 -13.09 -23.40 3.61
C HIS A 343 -12.14 -22.34 3.05
N LEU A 344 -12.51 -21.69 1.95
CA LEU A 344 -11.83 -20.52 1.39
C LEU A 344 -12.32 -19.27 2.10
N ALA A 345 -11.90 -19.12 3.36
CA ALA A 345 -12.36 -18.06 4.24
C ALA A 345 -11.21 -17.30 4.89
N PHE A 346 -11.50 -16.07 5.31
CA PHE A 346 -10.65 -15.33 6.23
C PHE A 346 -11.48 -14.84 7.41
N ARG A 347 -10.80 -14.58 8.51
CA ARG A 347 -11.37 -14.04 9.73
C ARG A 347 -11.08 -12.55 9.80
N ALA A 348 -12.11 -11.75 10.05
CA ALA A 348 -11.99 -10.32 10.29
C ALA A 348 -12.30 -10.03 11.77
N LYS A 349 -11.34 -9.43 12.49
CA LYS A 349 -11.41 -9.23 13.93
C LYS A 349 -11.13 -7.79 14.31
N ALA A 350 -12.18 -7.08 14.75
CA ALA A 350 -12.02 -5.79 15.42
C ALA A 350 -11.48 -5.98 16.84
N GLY A 351 -10.85 -4.94 17.42
CA GLY A 351 -10.23 -5.03 18.75
C GLY A 351 -11.18 -5.40 19.90
N TRP A 352 -12.49 -5.20 19.75
CA TRP A 352 -13.51 -5.59 20.71
C TRP A 352 -14.00 -7.04 20.55
N MET A 353 -13.59 -7.75 19.49
CA MET A 353 -13.96 -9.13 19.23
C MET A 353 -12.91 -10.11 19.79
N GLU A 354 -13.34 -11.20 20.40
CA GLU A 354 -12.43 -12.27 20.87
C GLU A 354 -11.88 -13.09 19.68
N LYS A 355 -12.78 -13.55 18.81
CA LYS A 355 -12.53 -14.52 17.73
C LYS A 355 -12.88 -14.02 16.33
N GLY A 356 -13.34 -12.79 16.17
CA GLY A 356 -13.71 -12.23 14.86
C GLY A 356 -14.95 -12.86 14.22
N VAL A 357 -15.33 -12.35 13.05
CA VAL A 357 -16.35 -12.92 12.16
C VAL A 357 -15.65 -13.64 11.00
N LEU A 358 -16.24 -14.73 10.53
CA LEU A 358 -15.71 -15.50 9.41
C LEU A 358 -16.35 -15.02 8.10
N VAL A 359 -15.52 -14.74 7.10
CA VAL A 359 -15.92 -14.13 5.83
C VAL A 359 -15.58 -15.08 4.68
N ARG A 360 -16.58 -15.41 3.86
CA ARG A 360 -16.43 -16.22 2.63
C ARG A 360 -16.79 -15.39 1.41
N LEU A 361 -15.87 -15.27 0.47
CA LEU A 361 -15.99 -14.39 -0.71
C LEU A 361 -15.56 -15.14 -1.98
N PRO A 362 -16.49 -15.80 -2.70
CA PRO A 362 -17.89 -16.08 -2.33
C PRO A 362 -18.02 -17.35 -1.47
N GLU A 363 -19.20 -17.60 -0.86
CA GLU A 363 -19.54 -18.93 -0.33
C GLU A 363 -20.09 -19.83 -1.44
N ILE A 364 -20.84 -19.27 -2.37
CA ILE A 364 -21.40 -19.97 -3.54
C ILE A 364 -21.18 -19.10 -4.79
N PHE A 365 -20.89 -19.73 -5.92
CA PHE A 365 -20.98 -19.06 -7.22
C PHE A 365 -21.72 -19.89 -8.27
N GLN A 366 -22.58 -19.23 -9.04
CA GLN A 366 -23.42 -19.84 -10.07
C GLN A 366 -23.43 -19.02 -11.37
N THR A 367 -23.50 -19.71 -12.52
CA THR A 367 -23.81 -19.13 -13.84
C THR A 367 -24.83 -19.99 -14.59
N ASN A 368 -25.11 -19.67 -15.87
CA ASN A 368 -25.82 -20.55 -16.80
C ASN A 368 -25.17 -21.92 -17.01
N LEU A 369 -23.85 -22.04 -16.79
CA LEU A 369 -23.12 -23.30 -16.90
C LEU A 369 -23.29 -24.19 -15.65
N GLY A 370 -23.87 -23.66 -14.57
CA GLY A 370 -24.17 -24.41 -13.34
C GLY A 370 -23.61 -23.77 -12.09
N TRP A 371 -23.43 -24.60 -11.06
CA TRP A 371 -22.79 -24.21 -9.80
C TRP A 371 -21.29 -24.46 -9.93
N HIS A 372 -20.48 -23.43 -9.71
CA HIS A 372 -19.03 -23.46 -9.96
C HIS A 372 -18.21 -23.54 -8.67
N PHE A 373 -18.71 -22.94 -7.60
CA PHE A 373 -18.04 -22.92 -6.32
C PHE A 373 -19.06 -23.05 -5.18
N ILE A 374 -18.73 -23.87 -4.18
CA ILE A 374 -19.46 -23.94 -2.91
C ILE A 374 -18.49 -24.24 -1.76
N ASP A 375 -18.44 -23.35 -0.77
CA ASP A 375 -17.51 -23.42 0.37
C ASP A 375 -17.93 -24.45 1.45
N HIS A 376 -18.96 -25.26 1.17
CA HIS A 376 -19.49 -26.31 2.04
C HIS A 376 -20.17 -27.39 1.19
N TYR A 377 -19.52 -28.53 1.02
CA TYR A 377 -19.89 -29.56 0.05
C TYR A 377 -21.31 -30.15 0.25
N GLN A 378 -22.03 -30.39 -0.87
CA GLN A 378 -23.19 -31.30 -0.95
C GLN A 378 -22.97 -32.38 -2.03
N ASP A 379 -23.40 -33.60 -1.73
CA ASP A 379 -23.25 -34.85 -2.48
C ASP A 379 -23.72 -34.87 -3.96
N HIS A 380 -24.35 -33.80 -4.46
CA HIS A 380 -25.02 -33.75 -5.77
C HIS A 380 -24.51 -32.60 -6.65
N ILE A 381 -23.58 -31.78 -6.14
CA ILE A 381 -22.96 -30.70 -6.91
C ILE A 381 -21.76 -31.33 -7.63
N TRP A 382 -21.75 -31.21 -8.95
CA TRP A 382 -20.78 -31.86 -9.84
C TRP A 382 -19.35 -31.52 -9.39
N PRO A 383 -18.52 -32.49 -8.96
CA PRO A 383 -17.15 -32.21 -8.58
C PRO A 383 -16.33 -32.13 -9.88
N MET A 384 -16.14 -30.92 -10.41
CA MET A 384 -15.20 -30.67 -11.49
C MET A 384 -13.84 -30.34 -10.85
N ASN A 385 -13.08 -31.39 -10.53
CA ASN A 385 -11.69 -31.39 -10.06
C ASN A 385 -11.39 -30.42 -8.90
N GLU A 386 -11.20 -30.96 -7.69
CA GLU A 386 -10.56 -30.24 -6.59
C GLU A 386 -9.23 -29.66 -7.10
N PRO A 387 -9.04 -28.32 -7.12
CA PRO A 387 -7.74 -27.77 -7.45
C PRO A 387 -6.73 -28.27 -6.41
N ASP A 388 -5.63 -28.86 -6.88
CA ASP A 388 -4.52 -29.30 -6.05
C ASP A 388 -3.27 -28.45 -6.38
N PRO A 389 -2.79 -27.60 -5.46
CA PRO A 389 -3.34 -27.35 -4.13
C PRO A 389 -4.61 -26.47 -4.16
N PHE A 390 -5.49 -26.66 -3.18
CA PHE A 390 -6.67 -25.82 -2.98
C PHE A 390 -6.20 -24.37 -2.67
N PRO A 391 -6.78 -23.33 -3.29
CA PRO A 391 -6.34 -21.95 -3.10
C PRO A 391 -6.34 -21.56 -1.62
N GLN A 392 -5.39 -20.72 -1.24
CA GLN A 392 -5.31 -20.15 0.10
C GLN A 392 -5.33 -18.64 0.00
N TRP A 393 -5.87 -17.98 1.04
CA TRP A 393 -5.74 -16.54 1.17
C TRP A 393 -4.28 -16.18 1.43
N GLU A 394 -3.69 -15.40 0.55
CA GLU A 394 -2.38 -14.80 0.74
C GLU A 394 -2.52 -13.54 1.57
N LYS A 395 -1.72 -13.41 2.64
CA LYS A 395 -1.71 -12.23 3.51
C LYS A 395 -0.51 -11.34 3.21
N ASN A 396 -0.77 -10.08 2.88
CA ASN A 396 0.27 -9.07 2.79
C ASN A 396 0.75 -8.71 4.20
N ALA A 397 2.02 -9.00 4.51
CA ALA A 397 2.59 -8.76 5.84
C ALA A 397 2.68 -7.28 6.23
N THR A 398 2.67 -6.36 5.25
CA THR A 398 2.78 -4.92 5.46
C THR A 398 1.41 -4.26 5.62
N THR A 399 0.46 -4.57 4.75
CA THR A 399 -0.85 -3.91 4.73
C THR A 399 -1.91 -4.66 5.54
N GLY A 400 -1.68 -5.94 5.87
CA GLY A 400 -2.68 -6.82 6.49
C GLY A 400 -3.79 -7.25 5.53
N GLU A 401 -3.73 -6.85 4.27
CA GLU A 401 -4.62 -7.28 3.20
C GLU A 401 -4.56 -8.79 3.01
N VAL A 402 -5.70 -9.39 2.67
CA VAL A 402 -5.76 -10.78 2.21
C VAL A 402 -6.34 -10.85 0.80
N SER A 403 -5.79 -11.71 -0.05
CA SER A 403 -6.33 -11.95 -1.39
C SER A 403 -6.16 -13.39 -1.84
N TYR A 404 -6.94 -13.84 -2.82
CA TYR A 404 -6.69 -15.10 -3.53
C TYR A 404 -7.20 -15.00 -4.97
N GLU A 405 -6.69 -15.89 -5.82
CA GLU A 405 -7.23 -16.15 -7.14
C GLU A 405 -7.37 -17.67 -7.36
N LEU A 406 -8.50 -18.08 -7.92
CA LEU A 406 -8.90 -19.46 -8.13
C LEU A 406 -9.32 -19.67 -9.60
N PRO A 407 -8.42 -20.21 -10.44
CA PRO A 407 -8.80 -20.66 -11.78
C PRO A 407 -9.55 -21.99 -11.69
N LEU A 408 -10.72 -22.08 -12.32
CA LEU A 408 -11.49 -23.32 -12.44
C LEU A 408 -11.24 -24.03 -13.79
N PRO A 409 -11.35 -25.37 -13.83
CA PRO A 409 -11.07 -26.17 -15.03
C PRO A 409 -11.91 -25.79 -16.26
N GLU A 410 -13.14 -25.32 -16.05
CA GLU A 410 -14.06 -24.90 -17.10
C GLU A 410 -13.71 -23.55 -17.74
N GLY A 411 -12.63 -22.88 -17.30
CA GLY A 411 -12.20 -21.60 -17.86
C GLY A 411 -12.86 -20.39 -17.19
N ILE A 412 -13.29 -20.49 -15.94
CA ILE A 412 -13.72 -19.33 -15.15
C ILE A 412 -12.67 -19.08 -14.07
N THR A 413 -12.27 -17.82 -13.87
CA THR A 413 -11.34 -17.45 -12.79
C THR A 413 -12.05 -16.56 -11.77
N PHE A 414 -12.02 -16.96 -10.51
CA PHE A 414 -12.53 -16.19 -9.39
C PHE A 414 -11.38 -15.52 -8.66
N GLY A 415 -11.59 -14.34 -8.12
CA GLY A 415 -10.69 -13.82 -7.11
C GLY A 415 -11.40 -12.91 -6.14
N ALA A 416 -10.78 -12.74 -4.99
CA ALA A 416 -11.26 -11.82 -3.98
C ALA A 416 -10.09 -11.16 -3.26
N ARG A 417 -10.36 -9.96 -2.78
CA ARG A 417 -9.41 -9.14 -2.03
C ARG A 417 -10.15 -8.46 -0.87
N ALA A 418 -9.52 -8.42 0.29
CA ALA A 418 -10.03 -7.74 1.46
C ALA A 418 -8.94 -6.87 2.09
N VAL A 419 -9.22 -5.58 2.25
CA VAL A 419 -8.28 -4.59 2.78
C VAL A 419 -8.80 -4.08 4.13
N PRO A 420 -8.05 -4.23 5.23
CA PRO A 420 -8.51 -3.77 6.52
C PRO A 420 -8.40 -2.26 6.68
N ASP A 421 -9.36 -1.69 7.40
CA ASP A 421 -9.34 -0.35 7.98
C ASP A 421 -9.60 -0.48 9.49
N ARG A 422 -9.75 0.64 10.20
CA ARG A 422 -10.07 0.71 11.63
C ARG A 422 -11.54 0.39 11.92
N GLU A 423 -12.43 0.80 11.02
CA GLU A 423 -13.88 0.70 11.21
C GLU A 423 -14.58 -0.15 10.15
N TYR A 424 -13.86 -0.54 9.10
CA TYR A 424 -14.40 -1.39 8.04
C TYR A 424 -13.33 -2.25 7.38
N VAL A 425 -13.76 -3.21 6.58
CA VAL A 425 -12.94 -3.98 5.65
C VAL A 425 -13.47 -3.69 4.26
N GLU A 426 -12.64 -3.15 3.36
CA GLU A 426 -12.99 -3.02 1.94
C GLU A 426 -12.91 -4.40 1.28
N LEU A 427 -13.91 -4.74 0.48
CA LEU A 427 -14.01 -6.01 -0.22
C LEU A 427 -14.05 -5.77 -1.73
N GLU A 428 -13.30 -6.58 -2.46
CA GLU A 428 -13.41 -6.73 -3.90
C GLU A 428 -13.58 -8.21 -4.22
N MET A 429 -14.47 -8.51 -5.16
CA MET A 429 -14.65 -9.85 -5.70
C MET A 429 -14.79 -9.73 -7.20
N TRP A 430 -14.10 -10.59 -7.96
CA TRP A 430 -14.16 -10.55 -9.41
C TRP A 430 -14.28 -11.94 -10.03
N VAL A 431 -14.80 -11.94 -11.25
CA VAL A 431 -14.92 -13.12 -12.10
C VAL A 431 -14.43 -12.76 -13.48
N THR A 432 -13.45 -13.52 -13.95
CA THR A 432 -12.93 -13.46 -15.31
C THR A 432 -13.49 -14.63 -16.10
N ASN A 433 -14.21 -14.33 -17.18
CA ASN A 433 -14.67 -15.34 -18.12
C ASN A 433 -13.53 -15.67 -19.09
N ARG A 434 -12.92 -16.84 -18.96
CA ARG A 434 -11.93 -17.39 -19.92
C ARG A 434 -12.53 -18.54 -20.75
N THR A 435 -13.85 -18.70 -20.72
CA THR A 435 -14.58 -19.65 -21.57
C THR A 435 -14.79 -19.05 -22.96
N ASP A 436 -15.28 -19.85 -23.90
CA ASP A 436 -15.71 -19.42 -25.24
C ASP A 436 -17.18 -18.98 -25.30
N GLU A 437 -17.94 -19.13 -24.21
CA GLU A 437 -19.34 -18.76 -24.10
C GLU A 437 -19.54 -17.51 -23.21
N THR A 438 -20.63 -16.77 -23.39
CA THR A 438 -21.01 -15.71 -22.45
C THR A 438 -21.48 -16.34 -21.14
N LEU A 439 -20.92 -15.90 -20.01
CA LEU A 439 -21.47 -16.27 -18.69
C LEU A 439 -22.71 -15.42 -18.45
N GLU A 440 -23.87 -16.05 -18.52
CA GLU A 440 -25.13 -15.43 -18.18
C GLU A 440 -25.44 -15.66 -16.70
N PHE A 441 -26.15 -14.71 -16.11
CA PHE A 441 -26.70 -14.86 -14.76
C PHE A 441 -25.66 -15.12 -13.65
N ALA A 442 -24.42 -14.67 -13.85
CA ALA A 442 -23.32 -14.81 -12.91
C ALA A 442 -23.70 -14.21 -11.54
N TYR A 443 -23.70 -15.09 -10.54
CA TYR A 443 -24.23 -14.81 -9.21
C TYR A 443 -23.29 -15.36 -8.14
N GLY A 444 -22.73 -14.46 -7.34
CA GLY A 444 -21.99 -14.82 -6.13
C GLY A 444 -22.86 -14.64 -4.90
N ASN A 445 -22.87 -15.61 -4.01
CA ASN A 445 -23.47 -15.49 -2.69
C ASN A 445 -22.35 -15.53 -1.64
N PRO A 446 -21.86 -14.38 -1.16
CA PRO A 446 -20.89 -14.32 -0.08
C PRO A 446 -21.56 -14.67 1.26
N CYS A 447 -20.76 -15.03 2.27
CA CYS A 447 -21.24 -15.31 3.62
C CYS A 447 -20.45 -14.54 4.67
N LEU A 448 -21.16 -13.80 5.52
CA LEU A 448 -20.63 -13.22 6.75
C LEU A 448 -21.15 -14.02 7.94
N ASN A 449 -20.32 -14.90 8.49
CA ASN A 449 -20.69 -15.79 9.58
C ASN A 449 -20.31 -15.19 10.94
N PHE A 450 -21.33 -14.98 11.78
CA PHE A 450 -21.22 -14.47 13.13
C PHE A 450 -20.96 -15.55 14.18
N GLY A 451 -21.09 -16.83 13.81
CA GLY A 451 -20.97 -17.98 14.70
C GLY A 451 -19.61 -18.14 15.39
N THR A 452 -18.56 -17.57 14.82
CA THR A 452 -17.23 -17.50 15.46
C THR A 452 -17.14 -16.42 16.53
N CYS A 453 -18.05 -15.45 16.56
CA CYS A 453 -18.06 -14.31 17.47
C CYS A 453 -19.11 -14.52 18.58
N PRO A 454 -18.73 -14.85 19.83
CA PRO A 454 -19.69 -15.19 20.89
C PRO A 454 -20.74 -14.10 21.15
N SER A 455 -20.38 -12.82 21.04
CA SER A 455 -21.29 -11.69 21.24
C SER A 455 -22.30 -11.50 20.11
N LEU A 456 -22.11 -12.14 18.96
CA LEU A 456 -23.01 -12.05 17.78
C LEU A 456 -23.60 -13.42 17.40
N ASN A 457 -23.24 -14.49 18.09
CA ASN A 457 -23.63 -15.88 17.81
C ASN A 457 -24.95 -16.26 18.50
N GLU A 458 -26.03 -15.59 18.16
CA GLU A 458 -27.36 -15.95 18.65
C GLU A 458 -28.13 -16.78 17.63
N ARG A 459 -28.10 -18.10 17.80
CA ARG A 459 -28.83 -19.02 16.92
C ARG A 459 -30.34 -18.81 17.04
N PHE A 460 -31.02 -18.76 15.90
CA PHE A 460 -32.47 -18.60 15.75
C PHE A 460 -33.04 -17.32 16.38
N ASN A 461 -32.19 -16.35 16.74
CA ASN A 461 -32.61 -15.06 17.27
C ASN A 461 -32.40 -13.95 16.24
N LEU A 462 -33.48 -13.25 15.91
CA LEU A 462 -33.49 -12.16 14.93
C LEU A 462 -33.49 -10.78 15.55
N LYS A 463 -33.62 -10.69 16.89
CA LYS A 463 -33.67 -9.42 17.62
C LYS A 463 -32.45 -8.55 17.38
N ASN A 464 -31.34 -9.21 17.08
CA ASN A 464 -30.04 -8.61 16.88
C ASN A 464 -29.60 -8.60 15.42
N LEU A 465 -30.45 -9.06 14.49
CA LEU A 465 -30.20 -9.02 13.05
C LEU A 465 -30.94 -7.83 12.43
N TYR A 466 -30.26 -7.07 11.59
CA TYR A 466 -30.72 -5.80 11.03
C TYR A 466 -30.67 -5.82 9.51
N ALA A 467 -31.62 -5.13 8.89
CA ALA A 467 -31.54 -4.69 7.50
C ALA A 467 -32.16 -3.30 7.33
N TYR A 468 -31.97 -2.71 6.15
CA TYR A 468 -32.54 -1.42 5.82
C TYR A 468 -33.87 -1.56 5.07
N TYR A 469 -34.97 -1.26 5.77
CA TYR A 469 -36.34 -1.29 5.24
C TYR A 469 -37.24 -0.30 6.00
N ASP A 470 -38.35 0.12 5.40
CA ASP A 470 -39.22 1.21 5.89
C ASP A 470 -38.42 2.49 6.22
N GLY A 471 -37.42 2.81 5.39
CA GLY A 471 -36.52 3.94 5.55
C GLY A 471 -35.62 3.92 6.80
N LYS A 472 -35.42 2.76 7.45
CA LYS A 472 -34.60 2.63 8.67
C LYS A 472 -33.75 1.36 8.67
N PHE A 473 -32.55 1.46 9.24
CA PHE A 473 -31.77 0.27 9.62
C PHE A 473 -32.26 -0.25 10.98
N GLN A 474 -33.08 -1.29 10.96
CA GLN A 474 -33.82 -1.77 12.13
C GLN A 474 -33.84 -3.29 12.20
N SER A 475 -34.08 -3.83 13.40
CA SER A 475 -34.07 -5.27 13.62
C SER A 475 -35.40 -5.92 13.27
N PHE A 476 -35.35 -7.23 13.04
CA PHE A 476 -36.51 -8.03 12.64
C PHE A 476 -37.39 -8.49 13.81
N GLU A 477 -37.14 -8.01 15.03
CA GLU A 477 -37.83 -8.46 16.25
C GLU A 477 -39.36 -8.40 16.16
N ASN A 478 -39.90 -7.40 15.45
CA ASN A 478 -41.34 -7.14 15.41
C ASN A 478 -41.99 -7.45 14.05
N THR A 479 -41.22 -7.97 13.09
CA THR A 479 -41.66 -8.15 11.70
C THR A 479 -41.56 -9.59 11.20
N THR A 480 -40.82 -10.45 11.90
CA THR A 480 -40.65 -11.86 11.55
C THR A 480 -41.22 -12.75 12.65
N PRO A 481 -42.09 -13.73 12.31
CA PRO A 481 -42.61 -14.67 13.28
C PRO A 481 -41.51 -15.47 13.98
N THR A 482 -41.71 -15.79 15.26
CA THR A 482 -40.78 -16.63 16.02
C THR A 482 -40.86 -18.10 15.58
N PRO A 483 -39.82 -18.92 15.82
CA PRO A 483 -39.87 -20.35 15.54
C PRO A 483 -41.10 -21.04 16.16
N GLU A 484 -41.54 -20.57 17.33
CA GLU A 484 -42.74 -21.05 18.02
C GLU A 484 -44.04 -20.70 17.27
N GLU A 485 -44.10 -19.55 16.61
CA GLU A 485 -45.28 -19.09 15.85
C GLU A 485 -45.43 -19.83 14.52
N VAL A 486 -44.33 -20.22 13.86
CA VAL A 486 -44.34 -20.94 12.58
C VAL A 486 -44.11 -22.46 12.71
N GLY A 487 -43.76 -22.94 13.90
CA GLY A 487 -43.56 -24.38 14.18
C GLY A 487 -42.33 -25.01 13.51
N ARG A 488 -41.35 -24.20 13.09
CA ARG A 488 -40.08 -24.65 12.47
C ARG A 488 -38.95 -23.63 12.64
N ASP A 489 -37.71 -24.08 12.56
CA ASP A 489 -36.54 -23.21 12.58
C ASP A 489 -36.48 -22.32 11.32
N PRO A 490 -36.35 -20.99 11.45
CA PRO A 490 -36.42 -20.08 10.31
C PRO A 490 -35.06 -19.96 9.60
N TRP A 491 -35.05 -20.22 8.30
CA TRP A 491 -34.04 -19.66 7.39
C TRP A 491 -34.71 -18.52 6.64
N ILE A 492 -34.12 -17.33 6.62
CA ILE A 492 -34.88 -16.14 6.23
C ILE A 492 -34.41 -15.61 4.89
N LEU A 493 -35.38 -15.28 4.05
CA LEU A 493 -35.20 -14.63 2.76
C LEU A 493 -35.92 -13.27 2.79
N PHE A 494 -35.15 -12.19 2.61
CA PHE A 494 -35.64 -10.81 2.48
C PHE A 494 -35.53 -10.41 1.01
N LEU A 495 -36.62 -10.02 0.37
CA LEU A 495 -36.55 -9.56 -1.01
C LEU A 495 -36.03 -8.11 -1.05
N THR A 496 -35.23 -7.79 -2.05
CA THR A 496 -34.97 -6.39 -2.42
C THR A 496 -36.07 -5.89 -3.36
N GLU A 497 -36.10 -4.59 -3.64
CA GLU A 497 -37.01 -4.04 -4.68
C GLU A 497 -36.86 -4.74 -6.04
N GLN A 498 -35.64 -5.15 -6.39
CA GLN A 498 -35.37 -5.90 -7.61
C GLN A 498 -35.91 -7.34 -7.49
N GLY A 499 -35.69 -7.99 -6.35
CA GLY A 499 -36.23 -9.32 -6.05
C GLY A 499 -37.74 -9.41 -6.20
N VAL A 500 -38.48 -8.42 -5.71
CA VAL A 500 -39.95 -8.39 -5.82
C VAL A 500 -40.42 -8.40 -7.28
N LYS A 501 -39.69 -7.76 -8.19
CA LYS A 501 -40.04 -7.73 -9.63
C LYS A 501 -39.83 -9.08 -10.30
N ASP A 502 -38.77 -9.79 -9.89
CA ASP A 502 -38.32 -11.04 -10.52
C ASP A 502 -38.98 -12.29 -9.89
N PHE A 503 -39.31 -12.26 -8.59
CA PHE A 503 -40.03 -13.34 -7.90
C PHE A 503 -41.55 -13.14 -7.99
N LYS A 504 -42.23 -13.89 -8.87
CA LYS A 504 -43.70 -13.93 -8.96
C LYS A 504 -44.30 -15.14 -8.21
N GLY A 505 -45.13 -14.89 -7.19
CA GLY A 505 -45.97 -15.89 -6.51
C GLY A 505 -45.68 -16.14 -5.02
N GLU A 506 -46.57 -16.88 -4.34
CA GLU A 506 -46.33 -17.43 -2.99
C GLU A 506 -45.56 -18.74 -3.12
N LYS A 507 -44.31 -18.76 -2.63
CA LYS A 507 -43.57 -20.01 -2.38
C LYS A 507 -43.12 -19.99 -0.93
N ILE A 508 -43.93 -20.58 -0.05
CA ILE A 508 -43.42 -21.06 1.24
C ILE A 508 -42.48 -22.22 0.89
N SER A 509 -41.19 -21.98 0.90
CA SER A 509 -40.21 -23.05 0.82
C SER A 509 -40.30 -23.89 2.11
N PRO A 510 -40.19 -25.23 2.05
CA PRO A 510 -40.13 -26.07 3.25
C PRO A 510 -38.93 -25.72 4.16
N THR A 511 -37.91 -25.04 3.62
CA THR A 511 -36.73 -24.58 4.36
C THR A 511 -36.68 -23.08 4.61
N TRP A 512 -37.14 -22.26 3.66
CA TRP A 512 -37.04 -20.80 3.75
C TRP A 512 -38.36 -20.13 4.15
N TYR A 513 -38.28 -19.13 5.02
CA TYR A 513 -39.32 -18.20 5.40
C TYR A 513 -39.08 -16.87 4.69
N ARG A 514 -40.04 -16.44 3.86
CA ARG A 514 -39.98 -15.13 3.20
C ARG A 514 -40.53 -14.08 4.17
N VAL A 515 -39.77 -13.02 4.37
CA VAL A 515 -40.21 -11.85 5.15
C VAL A 515 -40.95 -10.90 4.23
N ASP A 516 -42.08 -10.35 4.70
CA ASP A 516 -42.96 -9.50 3.89
C ASP A 516 -42.37 -8.11 3.62
N GLN A 517 -41.37 -7.70 4.41
CA GLN A 517 -40.63 -6.45 4.22
C GLN A 517 -39.68 -6.54 3.03
N VAL A 518 -39.53 -5.39 2.35
CA VAL A 518 -38.64 -5.24 1.20
C VAL A 518 -37.41 -4.45 1.64
N ALA A 519 -36.23 -5.00 1.41
CA ALA A 519 -34.97 -4.29 1.63
C ALA A 519 -34.80 -3.19 0.58
N GLU A 520 -34.73 -1.95 1.04
CA GLU A 520 -34.56 -0.75 0.19
C GLU A 520 -33.08 -0.50 -0.13
N MET A 521 -32.17 -1.02 0.69
CA MET A 521 -30.73 -0.92 0.50
C MET A 521 -30.07 -2.27 0.76
N ASN A 522 -29.00 -2.56 0.02
CA ASN A 522 -28.20 -3.77 0.19
C ASN A 522 -27.31 -3.68 1.45
N LEU A 523 -27.94 -3.62 2.62
CA LEU A 523 -27.27 -3.46 3.92
C LEU A 523 -27.90 -4.42 4.92
N MET A 524 -27.08 -5.32 5.46
CA MET A 524 -27.49 -6.27 6.49
C MET A 524 -26.45 -6.29 7.61
N GLY A 525 -26.83 -6.58 8.84
CA GLY A 525 -25.87 -6.64 9.93
C GLY A 525 -26.40 -7.29 11.19
N ALA A 526 -25.53 -7.42 12.18
CA ALA A 526 -25.86 -7.89 13.51
C ALA A 526 -25.28 -6.94 14.58
N ALA A 527 -25.94 -6.83 15.72
CA ALA A 527 -25.47 -6.08 16.88
C ALA A 527 -25.33 -6.99 18.10
N ASP A 528 -24.40 -6.68 19.01
CA ASP A 528 -24.35 -7.41 20.28
C ASP A 528 -25.61 -7.12 21.14
N PRO A 529 -26.01 -8.02 22.05
CA PRO A 529 -27.23 -7.87 22.85
C PRO A 529 -27.26 -6.61 23.71
N GLU A 530 -26.10 -6.14 24.15
CA GLU A 530 -25.95 -4.92 24.96
C GLU A 530 -25.96 -3.65 24.11
N LYS A 531 -26.04 -3.78 22.77
CA LYS A 531 -26.00 -2.70 21.79
C LYS A 531 -24.77 -1.81 22.01
N LYS A 532 -23.61 -2.42 22.25
CA LYS A 532 -22.32 -1.70 22.34
C LYS A 532 -21.66 -1.58 20.98
N HIS A 533 -21.71 -2.64 20.18
CA HIS A 533 -21.09 -2.74 18.87
C HIS A 533 -22.04 -3.38 17.86
N MET A 534 -21.72 -3.19 16.58
CA MET A 534 -22.40 -3.83 15.48
C MET A 534 -21.46 -4.12 14.31
N VAL A 535 -21.80 -5.17 13.57
CA VAL A 535 -21.19 -5.53 12.30
C VAL A 535 -22.27 -5.41 11.23
N ALA A 536 -21.99 -4.70 10.15
CA ALA A 536 -22.87 -4.71 8.98
C ALA A 536 -22.06 -4.80 7.72
N TRP A 537 -22.68 -5.19 6.62
CA TRP A 537 -22.00 -5.26 5.34
C TRP A 537 -22.92 -4.94 4.18
N THR A 538 -22.32 -4.48 3.10
CA THR A 538 -23.00 -3.94 1.92
C THR A 538 -22.18 -4.16 0.66
N TRP A 539 -22.85 -4.10 -0.49
CA TRP A 539 -22.24 -4.18 -1.81
C TRP A 539 -22.72 -3.06 -2.76
N ASP A 540 -22.00 -2.89 -3.85
CA ASP A 540 -22.18 -1.83 -4.85
C ASP A 540 -23.38 -2.02 -5.77
N GLN A 541 -23.87 -3.25 -5.92
CA GLN A 541 -25.12 -3.52 -6.62
C GLN A 541 -26.11 -4.23 -5.69
N PRO A 542 -27.42 -3.95 -5.84
CA PRO A 542 -28.46 -4.69 -5.12
C PRO A 542 -28.60 -6.10 -5.70
N ASP A 543 -28.67 -7.10 -4.82
CA ASP A 543 -29.07 -8.46 -5.19
C ASP A 543 -30.60 -8.61 -5.29
N LEU A 544 -31.09 -9.78 -5.68
CA LEU A 544 -32.50 -10.17 -5.61
C LEU A 544 -32.97 -10.31 -4.16
N HIS A 545 -32.09 -10.71 -3.24
CA HIS A 545 -32.49 -10.99 -1.87
C HIS A 545 -31.34 -10.89 -0.88
N LEU A 546 -31.67 -10.65 0.38
CA LEU A 546 -30.78 -10.82 1.53
C LEU A 546 -31.18 -12.12 2.24
N MET A 547 -30.23 -12.85 2.83
CA MET A 547 -30.54 -14.08 3.57
C MET A 547 -29.87 -14.14 4.92
N SER A 548 -30.49 -14.90 5.83
CA SER A 548 -29.81 -15.37 7.03
C SER A 548 -30.12 -16.84 7.28
N ASN A 549 -29.07 -17.63 7.48
CA ASN A 549 -29.20 -18.95 8.10
C ASN A 549 -29.14 -18.76 9.61
N CYS A 550 -30.29 -18.69 10.26
CA CYS A 550 -30.34 -18.39 11.69
C CYS A 550 -29.78 -19.54 12.55
N GLY A 551 -29.68 -20.77 12.01
CA GLY A 551 -29.09 -21.91 12.72
C GLY A 551 -27.55 -21.89 12.73
N ASN A 552 -26.93 -21.36 11.68
CA ASN A 552 -25.50 -21.04 11.63
C ASN A 552 -25.36 -19.54 11.38
N PRO A 553 -25.48 -18.70 12.42
CA PRO A 553 -25.87 -17.30 12.31
C PRO A 553 -24.94 -16.56 11.35
N CYS A 554 -25.45 -16.33 10.14
CA CYS A 554 -24.76 -15.63 9.08
C CYS A 554 -25.71 -14.67 8.39
N ALA A 555 -25.12 -13.64 7.78
CA ALA A 555 -25.79 -12.78 6.83
C ALA A 555 -25.27 -13.09 5.43
N HIS A 556 -26.16 -12.99 4.45
CA HIS A 556 -25.91 -13.06 3.02
C HIS A 556 -26.48 -11.79 2.39
N THR A 557 -25.61 -10.98 1.83
CA THR A 557 -25.97 -9.85 0.98
C THR A 557 -25.29 -10.13 -0.34
N GLY A 558 -26.06 -10.34 -1.41
CA GLY A 558 -25.42 -10.59 -2.70
C GLY A 558 -24.78 -9.31 -3.23
N PRO A 559 -23.70 -9.40 -3.99
CA PRO A 559 -23.11 -8.27 -4.65
C PRO A 559 -23.90 -7.82 -5.90
N GLY A 560 -25.09 -8.39 -6.13
CA GLY A 560 -25.86 -8.21 -7.35
C GLY A 560 -25.48 -9.19 -8.46
N ARG A 561 -26.40 -9.42 -9.38
CA ARG A 561 -26.21 -10.34 -10.52
C ARG A 561 -25.51 -9.65 -11.67
N ALA A 562 -24.43 -10.24 -12.17
CA ALA A 562 -23.87 -9.87 -13.47
C ALA A 562 -24.67 -10.58 -14.58
N TYR A 563 -25.36 -9.82 -15.42
CA TYR A 563 -26.26 -10.41 -16.42
C TYR A 563 -25.52 -11.10 -17.56
N ASN A 564 -24.43 -10.51 -18.07
CA ASN A 564 -23.62 -11.06 -19.16
C ASN A 564 -22.14 -10.70 -18.93
N ILE A 565 -21.27 -11.69 -18.80
CA ILE A 565 -19.81 -11.52 -18.81
C ILE A 565 -19.28 -12.17 -20.09
N GLN A 566 -18.79 -11.37 -21.04
CA GLN A 566 -18.33 -11.88 -22.33
C GLN A 566 -17.01 -12.66 -22.20
N PRO A 567 -16.67 -13.56 -23.15
CA PRO A 567 -15.35 -14.16 -23.22
C PRO A 567 -14.23 -13.11 -23.14
N GLY A 568 -13.29 -13.31 -22.22
CA GLY A 568 -12.18 -12.40 -21.94
C GLY A 568 -12.51 -11.23 -21.01
N GLU A 569 -13.77 -11.04 -20.59
CA GLU A 569 -14.14 -9.96 -19.67
C GLU A 569 -13.99 -10.36 -18.20
N THR A 570 -13.66 -9.38 -17.38
CA THR A 570 -13.70 -9.46 -15.92
C THR A 570 -14.83 -8.59 -15.38
N HIS A 571 -15.72 -9.18 -14.59
CA HIS A 571 -16.70 -8.45 -13.81
C HIS A 571 -16.20 -8.28 -12.38
N LEU A 572 -16.34 -7.08 -11.82
CA LEU A 572 -15.88 -6.72 -10.49
C LEU A 572 -17.06 -6.23 -9.65
N TRP A 573 -17.17 -6.78 -8.45
CA TRP A 573 -18.05 -6.33 -7.38
C TRP A 573 -17.24 -5.70 -6.25
N ARG A 574 -17.84 -4.69 -5.60
CA ARG A 574 -17.24 -4.00 -4.46
C ARG A 574 -18.15 -4.05 -3.27
N GLY A 575 -17.59 -4.29 -2.10
CA GLY A 575 -18.33 -4.36 -0.85
C GLY A 575 -17.55 -3.81 0.32
N LYS A 576 -18.22 -3.70 1.46
CA LYS A 576 -17.61 -3.32 2.74
C LYS A 576 -18.25 -4.07 3.88
N ILE A 577 -17.44 -4.44 4.87
CA ILE A 577 -17.90 -4.90 6.19
C ILE A 577 -17.55 -3.82 7.20
N TYR A 578 -18.53 -3.16 7.78
CA TYR A 578 -18.36 -2.22 8.88
C TYR A 578 -18.33 -2.96 10.22
N MET A 579 -17.40 -2.57 11.11
CA MET A 579 -17.29 -3.06 12.49
C MET A 579 -17.14 -1.87 13.42
N ILE A 580 -18.27 -1.34 13.89
CA ILE A 580 -18.32 -0.06 14.60
C ILE A 580 -19.03 -0.18 15.95
N ASN A 581 -18.90 0.85 16.78
CA ASN A 581 -19.79 1.05 17.93
C ASN A 581 -21.24 1.15 17.44
N TYR A 582 -22.19 0.68 18.25
CA TYR A 582 -23.59 0.62 17.88
C TYR A 582 -24.15 2.03 17.60
N ASP A 583 -24.30 2.34 16.32
CA ASP A 583 -24.93 3.55 15.82
C ASP A 583 -25.60 3.26 14.46
N PRO A 584 -26.86 2.80 14.47
CA PRO A 584 -27.59 2.48 13.25
C PRO A 584 -27.73 3.66 12.28
N LYS A 585 -27.78 4.90 12.79
CA LYS A 585 -27.91 6.09 11.94
C LYS A 585 -26.60 6.37 11.20
N ARG A 586 -25.47 6.29 11.92
CA ARG A 586 -24.14 6.41 11.31
C ARG A 586 -23.89 5.29 10.31
N MET A 587 -24.32 4.07 10.61
CA MET A 587 -24.20 2.93 9.70
C MET A 587 -24.86 3.20 8.35
N VAL A 588 -26.10 3.70 8.36
CA VAL A 588 -26.83 4.07 7.13
C VAL A 588 -26.08 5.12 6.34
N LYS A 589 -25.63 6.19 7.02
CA LYS A 589 -24.91 7.28 6.37
C LYS A 589 -23.62 6.79 5.68
N LEU A 590 -22.85 5.91 6.34
CA LEU A 590 -21.63 5.33 5.76
C LEU A 590 -21.97 4.49 4.51
N ALA A 591 -22.99 3.65 4.58
CA ALA A 591 -23.43 2.85 3.45
C ALA A 591 -23.92 3.70 2.27
N GLU A 592 -24.68 4.77 2.53
CA GLU A 592 -25.13 5.73 1.50
C GLU A 592 -23.95 6.44 0.83
N GLU A 593 -22.97 6.91 1.61
CA GLU A 593 -21.76 7.55 1.10
C GLU A 593 -20.95 6.62 0.20
N ASP A 594 -20.82 5.35 0.60
CA ASP A 594 -20.12 4.33 -0.19
C ASP A 594 -20.89 3.94 -1.47
N HIS A 595 -22.22 3.82 -1.40
CA HIS A 595 -23.06 3.61 -2.59
C HIS A 595 -22.92 4.76 -3.60
N GLU A 596 -22.93 6.01 -3.14
CA GLU A 596 -22.70 7.17 -4.00
C GLU A 596 -21.28 7.20 -4.57
N ARG A 597 -20.27 6.79 -3.79
CA ARG A 597 -18.89 6.65 -4.28
C ARG A 597 -18.81 5.60 -5.39
N TRP A 598 -19.42 4.44 -5.20
CA TRP A 598 -19.42 3.36 -6.19
C TRP A 598 -20.14 3.76 -7.49
N LYS A 599 -21.30 4.42 -7.41
CA LYS A 599 -22.00 4.97 -8.59
C LYS A 599 -21.11 5.89 -9.43
N ARG A 600 -20.24 6.69 -8.79
CA ARG A 600 -19.32 7.60 -9.50
C ARG A 600 -18.15 6.86 -10.16
N THR A 601 -17.75 5.69 -9.64
CA THR A 601 -16.58 4.94 -10.11
C THR A 601 -16.91 3.77 -11.04
N MET A 602 -18.18 3.32 -11.13
CA MET A 602 -18.62 2.25 -12.03
C MET A 602 -18.25 2.49 -13.51
N ASN A 603 -18.18 3.75 -13.96
CA ASN A 603 -17.79 4.08 -15.35
C ASN A 603 -16.26 4.09 -15.61
N LYS A 604 -15.41 3.85 -14.60
CA LYS A 604 -13.95 4.06 -14.68
C LYS A 604 -13.09 2.81 -14.48
N THR A 605 -13.66 1.64 -14.19
CA THR A 605 -12.86 0.46 -13.82
C THR A 605 -13.17 -0.75 -14.69
N ARG A 606 -12.63 -0.74 -15.92
CA ARG A 606 -12.17 -1.98 -16.55
C ARG A 606 -10.79 -2.26 -15.95
N ILE A 607 -10.68 -3.28 -15.12
CA ILE A 607 -9.37 -3.82 -14.73
C ILE A 607 -8.72 -4.34 -16.02
N PRO A 608 -7.48 -3.93 -16.37
CA PRO A 608 -6.80 -4.55 -17.50
C PRO A 608 -6.57 -6.03 -17.18
N PRO A 609 -6.77 -6.95 -18.13
CA PRO A 609 -6.57 -8.37 -17.88
C PRO A 609 -5.15 -8.59 -17.35
N ALA A 610 -5.02 -9.30 -16.22
CA ALA A 610 -3.73 -9.76 -15.75
C ALA A 610 -3.06 -10.52 -16.89
N GLU A 611 -1.90 -10.03 -17.36
CA GLU A 611 -1.13 -10.65 -18.42
C GLU A 611 -0.78 -12.09 -18.01
N GLY A 612 -1.49 -13.05 -18.61
CA GLY A 612 -1.29 -14.46 -18.33
C GLY A 612 0.09 -14.89 -18.80
N LYS A 613 0.91 -15.40 -17.87
CA LYS A 613 1.88 -16.43 -18.24
C LYS A 613 1.08 -17.66 -18.64
N ALA A 614 1.03 -17.93 -19.94
CA ALA A 614 0.66 -19.24 -20.45
C ALA A 614 1.60 -20.28 -19.83
N ILE A 615 1.08 -21.11 -18.93
CA ILE A 615 1.74 -22.35 -18.54
C ILE A 615 1.31 -23.36 -19.62
N ASN A 616 2.28 -23.77 -20.44
CA ASN A 616 2.13 -24.87 -21.40
C ASN A 616 1.84 -26.20 -20.71
#